data_AF-A0A520JGS1-F1
#
_entry.id   AF-A0A520JGS1-F1
#
_cell.length_a   1.000
_cell.length_b   1.000
_cell.length_c   1.000
_cell.angle_alpha   90.00
_cell.angle_beta   90.00
_cell.angle_gamma   90.00
#
_symmetry.space_group_name_H-M   'P 1'
#
loop_
_entity.id
_entity.type
_entity.pdbx_description
1 polymer ?
#
loop_
_entity_poly.entity_id
_entity_poly.type
_entity_poly.pdbx_seq_one_letter_code
_entity_poly.pdbx_strand_id
1 'polypeptide(L)' 'MVHAMMAVRDRPPAEKAGWRAWFEHYVFGDDAAAAGDHLPTAARGVLGPASPDRTERIRGYLLKALQRR' A
#
# COMPACT_ATOMS: atom_id res chain seq x y z
N MET A 1 -1.40 -3.21 -11.71
CA MET A 1 -1.58 -2.08 -12.64
C MET A 1 -3.06 -1.71 -12.84
N VAL A 2 -3.91 -2.59 -13.36
CA VAL A 2 -5.33 -2.25 -13.67
C VAL A 2 -6.14 -1.71 -12.48
N HIS A 3 -5.93 -2.26 -11.28
CA HIS A 3 -6.59 -1.77 -10.06
C HIS A 3 -6.19 -0.32 -9.68
N ALA A 4 -4.95 0.08 -9.99
CA ALA A 4 -4.49 1.46 -9.77
C ALA A 4 -5.10 2.43 -10.78
N MET A 5 -5.29 1.98 -12.03
CA MET A 5 -6.03 2.79 -13.02
C MET A 5 -7.46 3.05 -12.55
N MET A 6 -8.15 2.00 -12.09
CA MET A 6 -9.50 2.11 -11.53
C MET A 6 -9.57 3.03 -10.29
N ALA A 7 -8.57 2.97 -9.41
CA ALA A 7 -8.59 3.72 -8.15
C ALA A 7 -8.10 5.17 -8.25
N VAL A 8 -7.13 5.47 -9.14
CA VAL A 8 -6.36 6.73 -9.09
C VAL A 8 -6.38 7.54 -10.39
N ARG A 9 -6.40 6.90 -11.57
CA ARG A 9 -6.14 7.57 -12.87
C ARG A 9 -7.04 8.79 -13.11
N ASP A 10 -8.33 8.60 -12.87
CA ASP A 10 -9.37 9.57 -13.23
C ASP A 10 -9.79 10.46 -12.03
N ARG A 11 -9.00 10.46 -10.95
CA ARG A 11 -9.25 11.34 -9.80
C ARG A 11 -8.85 12.79 -10.08
N PRO A 12 -9.47 13.77 -9.39
CA PRO A 12 -9.08 15.17 -9.45
C PRO A 12 -7.57 15.39 -9.20
N PRO A 13 -6.97 16.46 -9.74
CA PRO A 13 -5.53 16.71 -9.61
C PRO A 13 -5.02 16.71 -8.16
N ALA A 14 -5.78 17.32 -7.23
CA ALA A 14 -5.42 17.38 -5.82
C ALA A 14 -5.35 15.98 -5.17
N GLU A 15 -6.33 15.12 -5.46
CA GLU A 15 -6.32 13.74 -4.96
C GLU A 15 -5.15 12.94 -5.55
N LYS A 16 -4.84 13.11 -6.83
CA LYS A 16 -3.68 12.46 -7.45
C LYS A 16 -2.36 12.93 -6.83
N ALA A 17 -2.26 14.19 -6.41
CA ALA A 17 -1.09 14.68 -5.68
C ALA A 17 -0.97 13.98 -4.31
N GLY A 18 -2.09 13.83 -3.59
CA GLY A 18 -2.13 13.04 -2.35
C GLY A 18 -1.68 11.59 -2.54
N TRP A 19 -2.18 10.92 -3.60
CA TRP A 19 -1.73 9.57 -3.93
C TRP A 19 -0.24 9.48 -4.24
N ARG A 20 0.33 10.46 -4.97
CA ARG A 20 1.78 10.50 -5.22
C ARG A 20 2.57 10.59 -3.93
N ALA A 21 2.20 11.51 -3.02
CA ALA A 21 2.87 11.64 -1.73
C ALA A 21 2.75 10.36 -0.88
N TRP A 22 1.61 9.68 -0.96
CA TRP A 22 1.41 8.41 -0.27
C TRP A 22 2.32 7.31 -0.81
N PHE A 23 2.41 7.16 -2.14
CA PHE A 23 3.34 6.21 -2.76
C PHE A 23 4.80 6.57 -2.52
N GLU A 24 5.12 7.87 -2.49
CA GLU A 24 6.44 8.33 -2.11
C GLU A 24 6.81 7.83 -0.72
N HIS A 25 5.93 8.03 0.28
CA HIS A 25 6.20 7.64 1.65
C HIS A 25 6.28 6.11 1.86
N TYR A 26 5.45 5.32 1.17
CA TYR A 26 5.34 3.87 1.44
C TYR A 26 6.05 2.97 0.43
N VAL A 27 6.48 3.49 -0.73
CA VAL A 27 7.01 2.65 -1.82
C VAL A 27 8.33 3.17 -2.40
N PHE A 28 8.45 4.47 -2.67
CA PHE A 28 9.57 5.00 -3.46
C PHE A 28 10.66 5.70 -2.66
N GLY A 29 10.30 6.36 -1.55
CA GLY A 29 11.25 7.11 -0.74
C GLY A 29 12.30 6.20 -0.11
N ASP A 30 13.50 6.74 0.13
CA ASP A 30 14.64 5.99 0.67
C ASP A 30 14.31 5.33 2.03
N ASP A 31 13.47 5.98 2.84
CA ASP A 31 13.03 5.49 4.14
C ASP A 31 11.71 4.68 4.09
N ALA A 32 11.20 4.34 2.90
CA ALA A 32 9.90 3.66 2.77
C ALA A 32 9.86 2.31 3.52
N ALA A 33 10.99 1.61 3.58
CA ALA A 33 11.11 0.35 4.33
C ALA A 33 10.95 0.54 5.86
N ALA A 34 11.21 1.75 6.37
CA ALA A 34 11.13 2.12 7.77
C ALA A 34 9.75 2.71 8.16
N ALA A 35 8.82 2.86 7.22
CA ALA A 35 7.51 3.50 7.46
C ALA A 35 6.73 2.83 8.62
N GLY A 36 6.94 1.54 8.87
CA GLY A 36 6.33 0.80 9.98
C GLY A 36 7.11 0.78 11.29
N ASP A 37 8.29 1.40 11.37
CA ASP A 37 9.21 1.19 12.50
C ASP A 37 8.74 1.75 13.84
N HIS A 38 7.88 2.77 13.78
CA HIS A 38 7.22 3.34 14.95
C HIS A 38 6.18 2.40 15.60
N LEU A 39 5.83 1.28 14.94
CA LEU A 39 4.88 0.30 15.44
C LEU A 39 5.60 -0.92 16.06
N PRO A 40 5.01 -1.55 17.09
CA PRO A 40 5.46 -2.85 17.57
C PRO A 40 5.48 -3.88 16.43
N THR A 41 6.46 -4.78 16.41
CA THR A 41 6.65 -5.76 15.31
C THR A 41 5.38 -6.52 14.94
N ALA A 42 4.61 -6.96 15.94
CA ALA A 42 3.36 -7.70 15.74
C ALA A 42 2.26 -6.87 15.04
N ALA A 43 2.32 -5.53 15.11
CA ALA A 43 1.33 -4.61 14.55
C ALA A 43 1.69 -4.08 13.16
N ARG A 44 2.93 -4.30 12.67
CA ARG A 44 3.39 -3.74 11.38
C ARG A 44 2.63 -4.28 10.16
N GLY A 45 2.15 -5.51 10.23
CA GLY A 45 1.33 -6.11 9.16
C GLY A 45 2.03 -6.04 7.79
N VAL A 46 1.41 -5.35 6.84
CA VAL A 46 1.93 -5.18 5.47
C VAL A 46 3.13 -4.22 5.38
N LEU A 47 3.37 -3.41 6.41
CA LEU A 47 4.54 -2.54 6.54
C LEU A 47 5.74 -3.28 7.16
N GLY A 48 5.59 -4.54 7.55
CA GLY A 48 6.71 -5.36 8.02
C GLY A 48 7.67 -5.74 6.89
N PRO A 49 8.84 -6.33 7.20
CA PRO A 49 9.82 -6.77 6.20
C PRO A 49 9.25 -7.77 5.17
N ALA A 50 9.93 -7.90 4.03
CA ALA A 50 9.50 -8.79 2.96
C ALA A 50 9.52 -10.25 3.41
N SER A 51 8.39 -10.93 3.25
CA SER A 51 8.24 -12.35 3.58
C SER A 51 7.13 -12.99 2.73
N PRO A 52 7.14 -14.33 2.57
CA PRO A 52 6.04 -15.07 1.95
C PRO A 52 4.70 -14.78 2.64
N ASP A 53 4.67 -14.80 3.97
CA ASP A 53 3.46 -14.55 4.76
C ASP A 53 2.89 -13.15 4.52
N ARG A 54 3.76 -12.12 4.47
CA ARG A 54 3.32 -10.75 4.17
C ARG A 54 2.73 -10.67 2.76
N THR A 55 3.36 -11.32 1.79
CA THR A 55 2.88 -11.36 0.41
C THR A 55 1.50 -12.00 0.31
N GLU A 56 1.29 -13.11 1.02
CA GLU A 56 0.00 -13.80 1.02
C GLU A 56 -1.09 -12.98 1.73
N ARG A 57 -0.76 -12.27 2.81
CA ARG A 57 -1.69 -11.32 3.46
C ARG A 57 -2.12 -10.20 2.50
N ILE A 58 -1.17 -9.61 1.76
CA ILE A 58 -1.47 -8.57 0.77
C ILE A 58 -2.38 -9.13 -0.32
N ARG A 59 -2.08 -10.33 -0.84
CA ARG A 59 -2.91 -11.00 -1.85
C ARG A 59 -4.34 -11.23 -1.33
N GLY A 60 -4.48 -11.80 -0.14
CA GLY A 60 -5.78 -12.06 0.47
C GLY A 60 -6.60 -10.78 0.71
N TYR A 61 -5.94 -9.70 1.12
CA TYR A 61 -6.57 -8.37 1.25
C TYR A 61 -7.08 -7.87 -0.10
N LEU A 62 -6.26 -7.92 -1.15
CA LEU A 62 -6.64 -7.47 -2.49
C LEU A 62 -7.80 -8.29 -3.06
N LEU A 63 -7.77 -9.61 -2.94
CA LEU A 63 -8.86 -10.48 -3.39
C LEU A 63 -10.19 -10.10 -2.72
N LYS A 64 -10.20 -9.94 -1.39
CA LYS A 64 -11.40 -9.54 -0.64
C LYS A 64 -11.89 -8.15 -1.02
N ALA A 65 -10.97 -7.19 -1.19
CA ALA A 65 -11.32 -5.82 -1.56
C ALA A 65 -11.95 -5.75 -2.96
N LEU A 66 -11.50 -6.59 -3.89
CA LEU A 66 -12.01 -6.62 -5.26
C LEU A 66 -13.28 -7.46 -5.44
N GLN A 67 -13.55 -8.40 -4.53
CA GLN A 67 -14.76 -9.24 -4.55
C GLN A 67 -15.97 -8.58 -3.89
N ARG A 68 -15.77 -7.61 -2.99
CA ARG A 68 -16.87 -6.88 -2.36
C ARG A 68 -17.50 -5.93 -3.39
N ARG A 69 -18.74 -6.25 -3.79
CA ARG A 69 -19.64 -5.38 -4.55
C ARG A 69 -20.20 -4.28 -3.66
#